data_AF-A0A374VYU2-F1
#
_entry.id   AF-A0A374VYU2-F1
#
_cell.length_a   1.000
_cell.length_b   1.000
_cell.length_c   1.000
_cell.angle_alpha   90.00
_cell.angle_beta   90.00
_cell.angle_gamma   90.00
#
_symmetry.space_group_name_H-M   'P 1'
#
loop_
_entity.id
_entity.type
_entity.pdbx_description
1 polymer ?
#
loop_
_entity_poly.entity_id
_entity_poly.type
_entity_poly.pdbx_seq_one_letter_code
_entity_poly.pdbx_strand_id
1 'polypeptide(L)'
;MTNTKGFLNRNQLKYLVIAAMLIDHIAWAFVPTASLLGQVMHIIGRLTGPTMAYMLAEGYHYTRSVKKYAMRLGIFAVISWLPFSYFESGGIRPAFGVIYTLFLSLLAI
;
A
#
# COMPACT_ATOMS: atom_id res chain seq x y z
N MET A 1 -24.98 4.81 21.40
CA MET A 1 -23.77 4.25 20.76
C MET A 1 -24.21 3.26 19.69
N THR A 2 -24.42 3.72 18.47
CA THR A 2 -24.86 2.87 17.36
C THR A 2 -23.75 1.90 17.01
N ASN A 3 -23.98 0.62 17.32
CA ASN A 3 -23.16 -0.51 16.91
C ASN A 3 -23.38 -0.76 15.41
N THR A 4 -22.95 0.16 14.56
CA THR A 4 -22.79 -0.15 13.14
C THR A 4 -21.56 -1.02 13.02
N LYS A 5 -21.74 -2.34 13.19
CA LYS A 5 -20.80 -3.32 12.64
C LYS A 5 -20.78 -3.09 11.13
N GLY A 6 -19.86 -2.26 10.67
CA GLY A 6 -19.59 -2.14 9.24
C GLY A 6 -19.36 -3.54 8.68
N PHE A 7 -19.90 -3.80 7.49
CA PHE A 7 -19.87 -5.11 6.83
C PHE A 7 -18.44 -5.69 6.72
N LEU A 8 -17.40 -4.84 6.79
CA LEU A 8 -15.98 -5.21 6.73
C LEU A 8 -15.21 -4.73 7.96
N ASN A 9 -14.43 -5.63 8.56
CA ASN A 9 -13.45 -5.30 9.60
C ASN A 9 -12.20 -4.65 8.98
N ARG A 10 -11.53 -3.76 9.73
CA ARG A 10 -10.27 -3.10 9.33
C ARG A 10 -9.22 -4.09 8.82
N ASN A 11 -9.09 -5.25 9.44
CA ASN A 11 -8.16 -6.29 9.00
C ASN A 11 -8.58 -6.93 7.67
N GLN A 12 -9.89 -7.15 7.45
CA GLN A 12 -10.40 -7.69 6.19
C GLN A 12 -10.18 -6.70 5.04
N LEU A 13 -10.45 -5.41 5.28
CA LEU A 13 -10.19 -4.35 4.32
C LEU A 13 -8.70 -4.28 3.96
N LYS A 14 -7.81 -4.43 4.96
CA LYS A 14 -6.36 -4.50 4.74
C LYS A 14 -5.98 -5.58 3.73
N TYR A 15 -6.47 -6.81 3.95
CA TYR A 15 -6.14 -7.94 3.09
C TYR A 15 -6.75 -7.80 1.70
N LEU A 16 -7.98 -7.31 1.59
CA LEU A 16 -8.64 -7.04 0.31
C LEU A 16 -7.81 -6.06 -0.53
N VAL A 17 -7.35 -4.98 0.10
CA VAL A 17 -6.57 -3.93 -0.56
C VAL A 17 -5.17 -4.43 -0.96
N ILE A 18 -4.51 -5.20 -0.11
CA ILE A 18 -3.23 -5.84 -0.45
C ILE A 18 -3.39 -6.81 -1.63
N ALA A 19 -4.48 -7.60 -1.64
CA ALA A 19 -4.78 -8.50 -2.76
C ALA A 19 -5.06 -7.73 -4.05
N ALA A 20 -5.81 -6.62 -3.99
CA ALA A 20 -6.05 -5.74 -5.13
C ALA A 20 -4.75 -5.16 -5.70
N MET A 21 -3.83 -4.71 -4.85
CA MET A 21 -2.50 -4.23 -5.26
C MET A 21 -1.65 -5.33 -5.91
N LEU A 22 -1.70 -6.55 -5.38
CA LEU A 22 -0.99 -7.69 -5.95
C LEU A 22 -1.52 -8.04 -7.34
N ILE A 23 -2.84 -8.10 -7.51
CA ILE A 23 -3.48 -8.36 -8.81
C ILE A 23 -3.10 -7.28 -9.83
N ASP A 24 -3.08 -6.03 -9.41
CA ASP A 24 -2.65 -4.89 -10.24
C ASP A 24 -1.19 -5.05 -10.73
N HIS A 25 -0.27 -5.45 -9.87
CA HIS A 25 1.13 -5.68 -10.27
C HIS A 25 1.29 -6.90 -11.18
N ILE A 26 0.52 -7.98 -10.94
CA ILE A 26 0.49 -9.15 -11.83
C ILE A 26 -0.10 -8.76 -13.19
N ALA A 27 -1.17 -7.97 -13.22
CA ALA A 27 -1.74 -7.45 -14.45
C ALA A 27 -0.73 -6.61 -15.22
N TRP A 28 0.06 -5.77 -14.54
CA TRP A 28 1.13 -4.99 -15.16
C TRP A 28 2.21 -5.88 -15.81
N ALA A 29 2.54 -7.02 -15.20
CA ALA A 29 3.54 -7.96 -15.70
C ALA A 29 3.04 -8.86 -16.85
N PHE A 30 1.76 -9.27 -16.83
CA PHE A 30 1.26 -10.34 -17.70
C PHE A 30 0.14 -9.91 -18.67
N VAL A 31 -0.51 -8.77 -18.45
CA VAL A 31 -1.69 -8.34 -19.23
C VAL A 31 -1.36 -7.07 -20.02
N PRO A 32 -1.64 -7.02 -21.34
CA PRO A 32 -1.48 -5.80 -22.12
C PRO A 32 -2.32 -4.65 -21.55
N THR A 33 -1.65 -3.53 -21.23
CA THR A 33 -2.25 -2.33 -20.64
C THR A 33 -3.31 -1.67 -21.53
N ALA A 34 -3.29 -1.95 -22.83
CA ALA A 34 -4.28 -1.49 -23.80
C ALA A 34 -5.64 -2.22 -23.69
N SER A 35 -5.73 -3.33 -22.95
CA SER A 35 -6.98 -4.04 -22.75
C SER A 35 -7.88 -3.35 -21.73
N LEU A 36 -9.19 -3.33 -21.99
CA LEU A 36 -10.20 -2.78 -21.08
C LEU A 36 -10.11 -3.44 -19.67
N LEU A 37 -9.82 -4.74 -19.64
CA LEU A 37 -9.67 -5.52 -18.42
C LEU A 37 -8.45 -5.07 -17.60
N GLY A 38 -7.30 -4.83 -18.26
CA GLY A 38 -6.10 -4.29 -17.61
C GLY A 38 -6.35 -2.91 -16.99
N GLN A 39 -7.06 -2.01 -17.69
CA GLN A 39 -7.40 -0.70 -17.14
C GLN A 39 -8.29 -0.79 -15.90
N VAL A 40 -9.29 -1.68 -15.89
CA VAL A 40 -10.16 -1.88 -14.72
C VAL A 40 -9.37 -2.42 -13.54
N MET A 41 -8.49 -3.41 -13.76
CA MET A 41 -7.59 -3.93 -12.72
C MET A 41 -6.70 -2.83 -12.14
N HIS A 42 -6.16 -1.96 -12.99
CA HIS A 42 -5.34 -0.84 -12.56
C HIS A 42 -6.10 0.21 -11.75
N ILE A 43 -7.35 0.52 -12.12
CA ILE A 43 -8.19 1.44 -11.35
C ILE A 43 -8.44 0.89 -9.94
N ILE A 44 -8.75 -0.42 -9.84
CA ILE A 44 -8.96 -1.08 -8.54
C ILE A 44 -7.67 -1.06 -7.73
N GLY A 45 -6.52 -1.37 -8.35
CA GLY A 45 -5.21 -1.29 -7.71
C GLY A 45 -4.90 0.08 -7.14
N ARG A 46 -5.24 1.16 -7.85
CA ARG A 46 -5.01 2.55 -7.41
C ARG A 46 -5.78 2.93 -6.15
N LEU A 47 -6.91 2.29 -5.84
CA LEU A 47 -7.63 2.50 -4.57
C LEU A 47 -6.83 2.05 -3.34
N THR A 48 -5.79 1.25 -3.54
CA THR A 48 -4.90 0.80 -2.47
C THR A 48 -4.16 1.95 -1.81
N GLY A 49 -3.66 2.90 -2.61
CA GLY A 49 -2.95 4.08 -2.11
C GLY A 49 -3.75 4.87 -1.06
N PRO A 50 -4.94 5.43 -1.41
CA PRO A 50 -5.73 6.21 -0.47
C PRO A 50 -6.22 5.38 0.72
N THR A 51 -6.57 4.10 0.52
CA THR A 51 -7.02 3.25 1.63
C THR A 51 -5.91 2.97 2.63
N MET A 52 -4.69 2.68 2.16
CA MET A 52 -3.53 2.48 3.04
C MET A 52 -3.10 3.76 3.75
N ALA A 53 -3.21 4.92 3.09
CA ALA A 53 -2.97 6.22 3.72
C ALA A 53 -3.98 6.51 4.85
N TYR A 54 -5.26 6.22 4.63
CA TYR A 54 -6.28 6.32 5.68
C TYR A 54 -5.96 5.39 6.87
N MET A 55 -5.59 4.13 6.60
CA MET A 55 -5.22 3.18 7.64
C MET A 55 -3.96 3.60 8.41
N LEU A 56 -3.01 4.27 7.75
CA LEU A 56 -1.83 4.86 8.38
C LEU A 56 -2.23 6.01 9.32
N ALA A 57 -3.09 6.92 8.86
CA ALA A 57 -3.56 8.06 9.66
C ALA A 57 -4.34 7.62 10.90
N GLU A 58 -5.27 6.68 10.74
CA GLU A 58 -5.95 6.07 11.89
C GLU A 58 -4.94 5.35 12.81
N GLY A 59 -3.99 4.60 12.22
CA GLY A 59 -2.94 3.92 12.96
C GLY A 59 -2.10 4.88 13.81
N TYR A 60 -1.77 6.06 13.28
CA TYR A 60 -1.06 7.12 13.97
C TYR A 60 -1.88 7.69 15.14
N HIS A 61 -3.15 8.04 14.91
CA HIS A 61 -4.01 8.64 15.94
C HIS A 61 -4.19 7.72 17.17
N TYR A 62 -4.29 6.41 16.94
CA TYR A 62 -4.48 5.44 18.02
C TYR A 62 -3.17 4.87 18.61
N THR A 63 -1.99 5.21 18.05
CA THR A 63 -0.74 4.62 18.54
C THR A 63 -0.21 5.36 19.76
N ARG A 64 0.16 4.59 20.80
CA ARG A 64 0.82 5.15 22.00
C ARG A 64 2.30 5.49 21.76
N SER A 65 2.93 4.92 20.73
CA SER A 65 4.36 5.10 20.44
C SER A 65 4.61 5.22 18.95
N VAL A 66 4.56 6.46 18.45
CA VAL A 66 4.83 6.81 17.05
C VAL A 66 6.22 6.36 16.62
N LYS A 67 7.24 6.58 17.46
CA LYS A 67 8.63 6.18 17.15
C LYS A 67 8.76 4.69 16.84
N LYS A 68 8.13 3.82 17.65
CA LYS A 68 8.12 2.37 17.39
C LYS A 68 7.32 2.02 16.13
N TYR A 69 6.26 2.78 15.84
CA TYR A 69 5.48 2.57 14.62
C TYR A 69 6.25 2.95 13.36
N ALA A 70 6.85 4.15 13.35
CA ALA A 70 7.72 4.63 12.29
C ALA A 70 8.92 3.70 12.06
N MET A 71 9.55 3.20 13.13
CA MET A 71 10.66 2.24 13.01
C MET A 71 10.24 0.96 12.29
N ARG A 72 9.09 0.36 12.67
CA ARG A 72 8.56 -0.83 11.97
C ARG A 72 8.27 -0.52 10.50
N LEU A 73 7.60 0.60 10.23
CA LEU A 73 7.25 1.00 8.86
C LEU A 73 8.50 1.29 8.00
N GLY A 74 9.51 1.96 8.56
CA GLY A 74 10.77 2.25 7.89
C GLY A 74 11.58 1.01 7.58
N ILE A 75 11.63 0.03 8.50
CA ILE A 75 12.24 -1.28 8.22
C ILE A 75 11.55 -1.95 7.04
N PHE A 76 10.21 -1.98 7.02
CA PHE A 76 9.47 -2.53 5.87
C PHE A 76 9.70 -1.73 4.59
N ALA A 77 9.82 -0.40 4.66
CA ALA A 77 10.08 0.44 3.50
C ALA A 77 11.44 0.08 2.85
N VAL A 78 12.50 -0.05 3.64
CA VAL A 78 13.83 -0.44 3.16
C VAL A 78 13.84 -1.86 2.60
N ILE A 79 13.21 -2.81 3.30
CA ILE A 79 13.14 -4.20 2.84
C ILE A 79 12.36 -4.29 1.52
N SER A 80 11.23 -3.57 1.39
CA SER A 80 10.41 -3.56 0.18
C SER A 80 11.03 -2.81 -0.99
N TRP A 81 12.00 -1.92 -0.73
CA TRP A 81 12.62 -1.10 -1.75
C TRP A 81 13.43 -1.94 -2.74
N LEU A 82 14.16 -2.95 -2.25
CA LEU A 82 14.95 -3.86 -3.09
C LEU A 82 14.09 -4.63 -4.12
N PRO A 83 13.05 -5.39 -3.72
CA PRO A 83 12.22 -6.11 -4.68
C PRO A 83 11.43 -5.15 -5.60
N PHE A 84 10.98 -4.01 -5.08
CA PHE A 84 10.27 -3.01 -5.88
C PHE A 84 11.16 -2.41 -6.98
N SER A 85 12.38 -1.98 -6.64
CA SER A 85 13.33 -1.44 -7.61
C SER A 85 13.66 -2.46 -8.70
N TYR A 86 13.86 -3.72 -8.32
CA TYR A 86 14.18 -4.77 -9.27
C TYR A 86 13.01 -5.06 -10.24
N PHE A 87 11.78 -5.09 -9.73
CA PHE A 87 10.58 -5.32 -10.54
C PHE A 87 10.30 -4.17 -11.51
N GLU A 88 10.40 -2.92 -11.06
CA GLU A 88 10.06 -1.74 -11.88
C GLU A 88 11.11 -1.47 -12.97
N SER A 89 12.39 -1.60 -12.65
CA SER A 89 13.50 -1.12 -13.49
C SER A 89 14.43 -2.21 -14.01
N GLY A 90 14.25 -3.48 -13.61
CA GLY A 90 15.18 -4.56 -13.96
C GLY A 90 16.59 -4.40 -13.35
N GLY A 91 16.74 -3.52 -12.35
CA GLY A 91 18.02 -3.17 -11.72
C GLY A 91 17.83 -2.28 -10.48
N ILE A 92 18.92 -1.96 -9.79
CA ILE A 92 18.88 -1.09 -8.59
C ILE A 92 18.87 0.37 -9.03
N ARG A 93 17.71 1.01 -8.99
CA ARG A 93 17.49 2.43 -9.27
C ARG A 93 16.70 3.05 -8.11
N PRO A 94 16.77 4.38 -7.92
CA PRO A 94 15.97 5.05 -6.89
C PRO A 94 14.50 5.13 -7.30
N ALA A 95 13.81 3.99 -7.31
CA ALA A 95 12.36 3.88 -7.47
C ALA A 95 11.73 3.65 -6.10
N PHE A 96 10.72 4.46 -5.73
CA PHE A 96 10.11 4.42 -4.41
C PHE A 96 8.67 3.92 -4.50
N GLY A 97 8.37 2.82 -3.78
CA GLY A 97 7.03 2.25 -3.73
C GLY A 97 6.13 2.93 -2.70
N VAL A 98 4.87 2.48 -2.64
CA VAL A 98 3.83 3.02 -1.74
C VAL A 98 4.22 2.96 -0.26
N ILE A 99 4.95 1.94 0.18
CA ILE A 99 5.36 1.83 1.60
C ILE A 99 6.35 2.96 1.97
N TYR A 100 7.21 3.35 1.04
CA TYR A 100 8.17 4.43 1.25
C TYR A 100 7.48 5.79 1.36
N THR A 101 6.48 6.05 0.51
CA THR A 101 5.70 7.29 0.57
C THR A 101 4.88 7.38 1.87
N LEU A 102 4.30 6.27 2.31
CA LEU A 102 3.62 6.19 3.61
C LEU A 102 4.57 6.47 4.78
N PHE A 103 5.79 5.93 4.74
CA PHE A 103 6.82 6.22 5.75
C PHE A 103 7.18 7.70 5.82
N LEU A 104 7.44 8.34 4.67
CA LEU A 104 7.72 9.77 4.63
C LEU A 104 6.53 10.61 5.12
N SER A 105 5.30 10.22 4.78
CA SER A 105 4.10 10.93 5.26
C SER A 105 3.98 10.87 6.79
N LEU A 106 4.35 9.75 7.42
CA LEU A 106 4.34 9.60 8.86
C LEU A 106 5.43 10.44 9.55
N LEU A 107 6.58 10.63 8.89
CA LEU A 107 7.67 11.47 9.40
C LEU A 107 7.40 12.96 9.25
N ALA A 108 6.55 13.35 8.29
CA ALA A 108 6.18 14.74 8.07
C ALA A 108 5.19 15.29 9.11
N ILE A 109 4.50 14.39 9.83
CA ILE A 109 3.57 14.70 10.92
C ILE A 109 4.33 14.77 12.24
#